data_AF-A0A938CBS3-F1
#
_entry.id   AF-A0A938CBS3-F1
#
_cell.length_a   1.000
_cell.length_b   1.000
_cell.length_c   1.000
_cell.angle_alpha   90.00
_cell.angle_beta   90.00
_cell.angle_gamma   90.00
#
_symmetry.space_group_name_H-M   'P 1'
#
loop_
_entity.id
_entity.type
_entity.pdbx_description
1 polymer ?
#
loop_
_entity_poly.entity_id
_entity_poly.type
_entity_poly.pdbx_seq_one_letter_code
_entity_poly.pdbx_strand_id
1 'polypeptide(L)'
;MSWTPERIAEVTRLWNQGLTTAEIGRLIGMSKNAIVGKAHRLGLPPRPSPIKREARVARPMRSEPRVVERPSPPPVQLVISTSGATCKWPIGHPGEPEFGFCGQPAVEGKPYCVEHYTRAYIQAKPKTSAA
;
A
#
# COMPACT_ATOMS: atom_id res chain seq x y z
N MET A 1 -12.80 19.36 -3.33
CA MET A 1 -13.94 18.60 -3.89
C MET A 1 -14.68 17.92 -2.77
N SER A 2 -15.89 18.37 -2.44
CA SER A 2 -16.66 17.87 -1.29
C SER A 2 -17.60 16.73 -1.68
N TRP A 3 -17.77 15.77 -0.78
CA TRP A 3 -18.75 14.68 -0.87
C TRP A 3 -20.09 15.16 -0.35
N THR A 4 -20.83 15.89 -1.18
CA THR A 4 -22.20 16.31 -0.85
C THR A 4 -23.17 15.13 -0.93
N PRO A 5 -24.31 15.17 -0.21
CA PRO A 5 -25.31 14.11 -0.26
C PRO A 5 -25.79 13.79 -1.68
N GLU A 6 -25.91 14.79 -2.54
CA GLU A 6 -26.36 14.65 -3.93
C GLU A 6 -25.33 13.86 -4.75
N ARG A 7 -24.03 14.15 -4.56
CA ARG A 7 -22.94 13.41 -5.20
C ARG A 7 -22.86 11.98 -4.72
N ILE A 8 -23.18 11.73 -3.45
CA ILE A 8 -23.23 10.39 -2.88
C ILE A 8 -24.36 9.60 -3.51
N ALA A 9 -25.55 10.19 -3.61
CA ALA A 9 -26.71 9.58 -4.27
C ALA A 9 -26.38 9.24 -5.74
N GLU A 10 -25.72 10.16 -6.44
CA GLU A 10 -25.33 9.95 -7.84
C GLU A 10 -24.27 8.85 -8.00
N VAL A 11 -23.25 8.79 -7.14
CA VAL A 11 -22.29 7.65 -7.13
C VAL A 11 -23.02 6.34 -6.93
N THR A 12 -23.92 6.25 -5.96
CA THR A 12 -24.68 5.03 -5.67
C THR A 12 -25.56 4.62 -6.87
N ARG A 13 -26.23 5.59 -7.50
CA ARG A 13 -27.05 5.35 -8.70
C ARG A 13 -26.21 4.78 -9.85
N LEU A 14 -25.10 5.44 -10.20
CA LEU A 14 -24.22 5.01 -11.29
C LEU A 14 -23.52 3.68 -10.98
N TRP A 15 -23.22 3.41 -9.70
CA TRP A 15 -22.66 2.14 -9.25
C TRP A 15 -23.63 0.98 -9.50
N ASN A 16 -24.91 1.16 -9.17
CA ASN A 16 -25.96 0.15 -9.39
C ASN A 16 -26.27 -0.06 -10.88
N GLN A 17 -26.05 0.95 -11.72
CA GLN A 17 -26.10 0.82 -13.18
C GLN A 17 -24.91 0.05 -13.77
N GLY A 18 -23.92 -0.32 -12.97
CA GLY A 18 -22.78 -1.14 -13.40
C GLY A 18 -21.65 -0.36 -14.08
N LEU A 19 -21.72 0.98 -14.16
CA LEU A 19 -20.66 1.80 -14.77
C LEU A 19 -19.32 1.57 -14.07
N THR A 20 -18.22 1.58 -14.81
CA THR A 20 -16.87 1.43 -14.23
C THR A 20 -16.52 2.61 -13.34
N THR A 21 -15.64 2.39 -12.35
CA THR A 21 -15.20 3.47 -11.43
C THR A 21 -14.52 4.63 -12.15
N ALA A 22 -13.90 4.37 -13.31
CA ALA A 22 -13.30 5.39 -14.16
C ALA A 22 -14.35 6.22 -14.89
N GLU A 23 -15.45 5.61 -15.36
CA GLU A 23 -16.58 6.32 -16.00
C GLU A 23 -17.34 7.16 -14.98
N ILE A 24 -17.64 6.59 -13.81
CA ILE A 24 -18.27 7.33 -12.70
C ILE A 24 -17.40 8.54 -12.32
N GLY A 25 -16.08 8.34 -12.25
CA GLY A 25 -15.14 9.43 -11.99
C GLY A 25 -15.19 10.53 -13.06
N ARG A 26 -15.24 10.16 -14.34
CA ARG A 26 -15.38 11.12 -15.46
C ARG A 26 -16.69 11.91 -15.40
N LEU A 27 -17.80 11.26 -15.06
CA LEU A 27 -19.12 11.91 -14.98
C LEU A 27 -19.24 12.88 -13.80
N ILE A 28 -18.68 12.51 -12.64
CA ILE A 28 -18.80 13.29 -11.40
C ILE A 28 -17.63 14.28 -11.23
N GLY A 29 -16.61 14.22 -12.09
CA GLY A 29 -15.40 15.04 -11.99
C GLY A 29 -14.48 14.66 -10.83
N MET A 30 -14.44 13.37 -10.48
CA MET A 30 -13.60 12.82 -9.42
C MET A 30 -12.66 11.72 -9.93
N SER A 31 -11.54 11.50 -9.26
CA SER A 31 -10.64 10.41 -9.65
C SER A 31 -11.28 9.04 -9.41
N LYS A 32 -10.91 8.03 -10.23
CA LYS A 32 -11.41 6.65 -10.04
C LYS A 32 -11.18 6.15 -8.61
N ASN A 33 -10.06 6.52 -8.01
CA ASN A 33 -9.68 6.09 -6.65
C ASN A 33 -10.55 6.76 -5.59
N ALA A 34 -10.96 8.01 -5.80
CA ALA A 34 -11.91 8.67 -4.91
C ALA A 34 -13.27 7.96 -4.92
N ILE A 35 -13.76 7.55 -6.10
CA ILE A 35 -15.00 6.77 -6.24
C ILE A 35 -14.87 5.41 -5.54
N VAL A 36 -13.78 4.66 -5.78
CA VAL A 36 -13.54 3.36 -5.13
C VAL A 36 -13.56 3.50 -3.61
N GLY A 37 -12.81 4.47 -3.07
CA GLY A 37 -12.75 4.71 -1.64
C GLY A 37 -14.10 5.11 -1.05
N LYS A 38 -14.91 5.91 -1.77
CA LYS A 38 -16.24 6.30 -1.29
C LYS A 38 -17.23 5.15 -1.36
N ALA A 39 -17.26 4.37 -2.44
CA ALA A 39 -18.11 3.19 -2.57
C ALA A 39 -17.84 2.19 -1.44
N HIS A 40 -16.57 1.95 -1.11
CA HIS A 40 -16.19 1.09 0.01
C HIS A 40 -16.68 1.63 1.37
N ARG A 41 -16.57 2.95 1.61
CA ARG A 41 -17.10 3.57 2.84
C ARG A 41 -18.62 3.58 2.93
N LEU A 42 -19.32 3.53 1.79
CA LEU A 42 -20.77 3.43 1.71
C LEU A 42 -21.29 1.98 1.80
N GLY A 43 -20.40 0.98 1.81
CA GLY A 43 -20.79 -0.43 1.86
C GLY A 43 -21.42 -0.94 0.56
N LEU A 44 -21.16 -0.31 -0.59
CA LEU A 44 -21.67 -0.77 -1.88
C LEU A 44 -21.04 -2.13 -2.27
N PRO A 45 -21.79 -2.99 -2.98
CA PRO A 45 -21.34 -4.36 -3.27
C PRO A 45 -20.01 -4.32 -4.06
N PRO A 46 -19.00 -5.12 -3.64
CA PRO A 46 -17.71 -5.16 -4.30
C PRO A 46 -17.88 -5.75 -5.69
N ARG A 47 -17.38 -5.04 -6.71
CA ARG A 47 -17.38 -5.55 -8.07
C ARG A 47 -16.16 -6.44 -8.32
N PRO A 48 -16.32 -7.52 -9.12
CA PRO A 48 -15.21 -8.38 -9.47
C PRO A 48 -14.13 -7.56 -10.17
N SER A 49 -12.88 -7.75 -9.73
CA SER A 49 -11.74 -7.06 -10.35
C SER A 49 -11.53 -7.63 -11.76
N PRO A 50 -11.51 -6.80 -12.81
CA PRO A 50 -11.16 -7.26 -14.17
C PRO A 50 -9.73 -7.80 -14.26
N ILE A 51 -8.90 -7.53 -13.25
CA ILE A 51 -7.56 -8.11 -13.15
C ILE A 51 -7.75 -9.59 -12.85
N LYS A 52 -7.57 -10.44 -13.88
CA LYS A 52 -7.35 -11.87 -13.73
C LYS A 52 -6.15 -12.03 -12.81
N ARG A 53 -6.41 -12.22 -11.52
CA ARG A 53 -5.37 -12.54 -10.55
C ARG A 53 -4.98 -13.97 -10.87
N GLU A 54 -3.93 -14.15 -11.68
CA GLU A 54 -3.10 -15.34 -11.51
C GLU A 54 -2.85 -15.45 -10.01
N ALA A 55 -3.25 -16.57 -9.43
CA ALA A 55 -3.45 -16.73 -8.00
C ALA A 55 -2.21 -16.24 -7.25
N ARG A 56 -2.28 -15.00 -6.75
CA ARG A 56 -1.35 -14.54 -5.72
C ARG A 56 -1.59 -15.47 -4.57
N VAL A 57 -0.57 -16.28 -4.25
CA VAL A 57 -0.48 -17.10 -3.05
C VAL A 57 -1.11 -16.28 -1.92
N ALA A 58 -2.21 -16.80 -1.38
CA ALA A 58 -3.03 -16.10 -0.43
C ALA A 58 -2.16 -15.66 0.74
N ARG A 59 -1.90 -14.35 0.86
CA ARG A 59 -1.57 -13.81 2.19
C ARG A 59 -2.82 -14.08 3.03
N PRO A 60 -2.70 -14.73 4.20
CA PRO A 60 -3.86 -15.03 5.02
C PRO A 60 -4.59 -13.72 5.32
N MET A 61 -5.87 -13.71 4.95
CA MET A 61 -6.81 -12.67 5.31
C MET A 61 -6.80 -12.59 6.84
N ARG A 62 -6.47 -11.43 7.39
CA ARG A 62 -6.50 -11.20 8.84
C ARG A 62 -7.95 -11.43 9.28
N SER A 63 -8.21 -12.59 9.86
CA SER A 63 -9.44 -12.88 10.57
C SER A 63 -9.60 -11.88 11.73
N GLU A 64 -10.85 -11.65 12.13
CA GLU A 64 -11.31 -10.77 13.20
C GLU A 64 -10.38 -10.69 14.43
N PRO A 65 -10.38 -9.57 15.18
CA PRO A 65 -9.45 -9.36 16.28
C PRO A 65 -9.69 -10.38 17.39
N ARG A 66 -8.96 -11.49 17.34
CA ARG A 66 -8.79 -12.39 18.47
C ARG A 66 -7.88 -11.67 19.47
N VAL A 67 -8.45 -11.21 20.57
CA VAL A 67 -7.69 -10.75 21.73
C VAL A 67 -7.02 -12.00 22.31
N VAL A 68 -5.80 -12.26 21.87
CA VAL A 68 -4.90 -13.18 22.54
C VAL A 68 -4.07 -12.27 23.45
N GLU A 69 -4.18 -12.45 24.77
CA GLU A 69 -3.21 -11.88 25.72
C GLU A 69 -1.83 -12.43 25.34
N ARG A 70 -1.11 -11.63 24.55
CA ARG A 70 0.28 -11.90 24.21
C ARG A 70 1.09 -11.46 25.42
N PRO A 71 1.93 -12.32 26.03
CA PRO A 71 2.94 -11.84 26.95
C PRO A 71 3.76 -10.77 26.22
N SER A 72 3.91 -9.61 26.86
CA SER A 72 4.62 -8.47 26.29
C SER A 72 5.97 -8.96 25.76
N PRO A 73 6.26 -8.83 24.45
CA PRO A 73 7.61 -9.11 23.99
C PRO A 73 8.56 -8.18 24.75
N PRO A 74 9.80 -8.64 25.05
CA PRO A 74 10.81 -7.74 25.59
C PRO A 74 10.93 -6.52 24.66
N PRO A 75 11.18 -5.32 25.19
CA PRO A 75 11.33 -4.14 24.36
C PRO A 75 12.41 -4.41 23.33
N VAL A 76 12.00 -4.58 22.06
CA VAL A 76 12.93 -4.61 20.94
C VAL A 76 13.52 -3.21 20.88
N GLN A 77 14.71 -3.05 21.45
CA GLN A 77 15.45 -1.81 21.34
C GLN A 77 15.73 -1.63 19.85
N LEU A 78 15.09 -0.62 19.26
CA LEU A 78 15.38 -0.18 17.91
C LEU A 78 16.79 0.42 17.95
N VAL A 79 17.81 -0.42 17.84
CA VAL A 79 19.22 -0.02 17.78
C VAL A 79 19.49 0.61 16.42
N ILE A 80 18.99 1.83 16.22
CA ILE A 80 19.53 2.70 15.20
C ILE A 80 20.83 3.26 15.77
N SER A 81 21.91 2.50 15.66
CA SER A 81 23.25 3.00 15.93
C SER A 81 23.57 4.09 14.91
N THR A 82 23.44 5.35 15.33
CA THR A 82 23.85 6.54 14.58
C THR A 82 25.36 6.70 14.66
N SER A 83 26.10 5.81 14.02
CA SER A 83 27.55 5.94 13.87
C SER A 83 27.94 5.48 12.47
N GLY A 84 27.99 6.44 11.55
CA GLY A 84 28.26 6.23 10.12
C GLY A 84 26.99 5.97 9.30
N ALA A 85 26.91 6.54 8.10
CA ALA A 85 25.85 6.23 7.15
C ALA A 85 26.08 4.80 6.64
N THR A 86 25.57 3.79 7.35
CA THR A 86 25.63 2.39 6.94
C THR A 86 24.26 1.92 6.45
N CYS A 87 24.27 0.93 5.56
CA CYS A 87 23.11 0.45 4.83
C CYS A 87 22.20 -0.37 5.73
N LYS A 88 20.96 0.11 5.89
CA LYS A 88 19.95 -0.47 6.78
C LYS A 88 19.06 -1.52 6.11
N TRP A 89 19.57 -2.20 5.09
CA TRP A 89 18.80 -3.23 4.39
C TRP A 89 18.75 -4.52 5.20
N PRO A 90 17.56 -5.04 5.56
CA PRO A 90 17.44 -6.27 6.32
C PRO A 90 17.76 -7.49 5.45
N ILE A 91 18.57 -8.39 6.00
CA ILE A 91 18.94 -9.67 5.43
C ILE A 91 18.37 -10.75 6.35
N GLY A 92 17.62 -11.69 5.79
CA GLY A 92 16.95 -12.75 6.55
C GLY A 92 15.63 -12.34 7.20
N HIS A 93 15.06 -13.26 8.00
CA HIS A 93 13.80 -13.04 8.71
C HIS A 93 14.02 -12.68 10.19
N PRO A 94 13.20 -11.78 10.80
CA PRO A 94 13.35 -11.33 12.20
C PRO A 94 13.25 -12.39 13.31
N GLY A 95 13.26 -13.69 12.97
CA GLY A 95 13.28 -14.82 13.91
C GLY A 95 14.41 -15.81 13.66
N GLU A 96 15.28 -15.57 12.69
CA GLU A 96 16.43 -16.42 12.39
C GLU A 96 17.72 -15.83 12.98
N PRO A 97 18.67 -16.68 13.43
CA PRO A 97 19.95 -16.21 13.97
C PRO A 97 20.80 -15.47 12.93
N GLU A 98 20.49 -15.64 11.65
CA GLU A 98 21.13 -14.97 10.51
C GLU A 98 20.50 -13.62 10.17
N PHE A 99 19.53 -13.14 10.97
CA PHE A 99 18.94 -11.82 10.78
C PHE A 99 19.98 -10.71 11.03
N GLY A 100 20.23 -9.91 10.01
CA GLY A 100 21.19 -8.81 10.09
C GLY A 100 20.88 -7.66 9.15
N PHE A 101 21.70 -6.63 9.22
CA PHE A 101 21.65 -5.50 8.30
C PHE A 101 22.91 -5.49 7.42
N CYS A 102 22.75 -5.09 6.16
CA CYS A 102 23.82 -5.10 5.16
C CYS A 102 25.12 -4.39 5.62
N GLY A 103 25.04 -3.27 6.34
CA GLY A 103 26.21 -2.62 6.95
C GLY A 103 27.16 -1.88 6.00
N GLN A 104 27.03 -2.06 4.68
CA GLN A 104 27.78 -1.34 3.64
C GLN A 104 27.60 0.19 3.74
N PRO A 105 28.52 1.03 3.22
CA PRO A 105 28.33 2.48 3.24
C PRO A 105 27.05 2.87 2.49
N ALA A 106 26.19 3.60 3.17
CA ALA A 106 24.99 4.17 2.61
C ALA A 106 25.34 5.37 1.73
N VAL A 107 24.54 5.56 0.68
CA VAL A 107 24.65 6.71 -0.20
C VAL A 107 24.34 7.97 0.61
N GLU A 108 25.08 9.07 0.38
CA GLU A 108 24.89 10.33 1.08
C GLU A 108 23.42 10.81 1.03
N GLY A 109 22.84 11.01 2.22
CA GLY A 109 21.45 11.41 2.41
C GLY A 109 20.40 10.28 2.25
N LYS A 110 20.82 9.04 2.00
CA LYS A 110 19.92 7.87 1.84
C LYS A 110 20.24 6.82 2.91
N PRO A 111 19.27 5.97 3.29
CA PRO A 111 19.48 4.94 4.33
C PRO A 111 20.13 3.63 3.82
N TYR A 112 20.41 3.52 2.52
CA TYR A 112 20.87 2.28 1.87
C TYR A 112 22.11 2.51 1.00
N CYS A 113 22.90 1.45 0.78
CA CYS A 113 23.97 1.43 -0.21
C CYS A 113 23.39 1.47 -1.64
N VAL A 114 24.24 1.63 -2.66
CA VAL A 114 23.78 1.74 -4.06
C VAL A 114 22.94 0.53 -4.50
N GLU A 115 23.38 -0.68 -4.15
CA GLU A 115 22.66 -1.92 -4.49
C GLU A 115 21.27 -1.98 -3.84
N HIS A 116 21.18 -1.63 -2.57
CA HIS A 116 19.91 -1.68 -1.85
C HIS A 116 19.03 -0.47 -2.13
N TYR A 117 19.61 0.65 -2.55
CA TYR A 117 18.89 1.82 -3.03
C TYR A 117 18.11 1.49 -4.30
N THR A 118 18.73 0.82 -5.28
CA THR A 118 18.04 0.43 -6.53
C THR A 118 16.96 -0.63 -6.29
N ARG A 119 17.13 -1.50 -5.29
CA ARG A 119 16.09 -2.46 -4.86
C ARG A 119 14.91 -1.78 -4.15
N ALA A 120 15.16 -0.77 -3.31
CA ALA A 120 14.11 -0.10 -2.55
C ALA A 120 13.31 0.91 -3.38
N TYR A 121 13.99 1.68 -4.24
CA TYR A 121 13.40 2.81 -4.95
C TYR A 121 13.12 2.42 -6.41
N ILE A 122 11.85 2.16 -6.71
CA ILE A 122 11.39 2.04 -8.09
C ILE A 122 11.44 3.41 -8.76
N GLN A 123 12.12 3.51 -9.91
CA GLN A 123 12.07 4.73 -10.72
C GLN A 123 10.65 4.93 -11.24
N ALA A 124 10.10 6.12 -11.04
CA ALA A 124 8.77 6.44 -11.53
C ALA A 124 8.78 6.40 -13.05
N LYS A 125 7.90 5.59 -13.66
CA LYS A 125 7.68 5.64 -15.11
C LYS A 125 7.16 7.03 -15.47
N PRO A 126 7.70 7.69 -16.51
CA PRO A 126 7.18 8.97 -16.96
C PRO A 126 5.71 8.78 -17.34
N LYS A 127 4.84 9.65 -16.83
CA LYS A 127 3.42 9.65 -17.19
C LYS A 127 3.33 10.08 -18.64
N THR A 128 3.03 9.15 -19.54
CA THR A 128 2.60 9.47 -20.91
C THR A 128 1.27 10.21 -20.79
N SER A 129 1.32 11.54 -20.79
CA SER A 129 0.15 12.37 -21.03
C SER A 129 -0.24 12.17 -22.49
N ALA A 130 -1.33 11.45 -22.73
CA ALA A 130 -1.98 11.44 -24.04
C ALA A 130 -2.65 12.81 -24.24
N ALA A 131 -2.25 13.48 -25.32
CA ALA A 131 -2.88 14.70 -25.83
C ALA A 131 -4.21 14.39 -26.51
#